data_AF-A0A669Q0Q2-F1
#
_entry.id   AF-A0A669Q0Q2-F1
#
_cell.length_a   1.000
_cell.length_b   1.000
_cell.length_c   1.000
_cell.angle_alpha   90.00
_cell.angle_beta   90.00
_cell.angle_gamma   90.00
#
_symmetry.space_group_name_H-M   'P 1'
#
loop_
_entity.id
_entity.type
_entity.pdbx_description
1 polymer ?
#
loop_
_entity_poly.entity_id
_entity_poly.type
_entity_poly.pdbx_seq_one_letter_code
_entity_poly.pdbx_strand_id
1 'polypeptide(L)'
;ARLRFGWGAMPAVRSGPQVPFRSESGPAMAPPGPAAPCLRSANTRELSEVVFNNRSPRAVLPIWVDFEGRPRYYPVLRPRTGRIMHSYRGHLWLFRDAGTHDGLLVNRQELFVAAPDVSKADITLPVFTLKERCLQVVRSLVRPGDYRKLDIVRSLYEELEDRPDVKKDLQRLSVERSEMLREEILH
;
A
#
# COMPACT_ATOMS: atom_id res chain seq x y z
N ALA A 1 9.70 -43.80 -52.47
CA ALA A 1 11.07 -43.85 -53.01
C ALA A 1 11.95 -42.95 -52.14
N ARG A 2 12.77 -43.49 -51.22
CA ARG A 2 14.20 -43.82 -51.41
C ARG A 2 14.96 -42.81 -52.26
N LEU A 3 15.96 -42.16 -51.67
CA LEU A 3 17.37 -41.94 -52.13
C LEU A 3 17.99 -40.89 -51.19
N ARG A 4 18.81 -41.26 -50.19
CA ARG A 4 20.26 -41.56 -50.20
C ARG A 4 21.18 -40.36 -50.49
N PHE A 5 21.84 -39.94 -49.41
CA PHE A 5 23.28 -39.64 -49.24
C PHE A 5 24.06 -38.95 -50.36
N GLY A 6 24.63 -37.79 -50.01
CA GLY A 6 25.87 -37.26 -50.59
C GLY A 6 26.80 -36.83 -49.46
N TRP A 7 27.91 -37.57 -49.29
CA TRP A 7 29.00 -37.26 -48.37
C TRP A 7 29.91 -36.20 -49.01
N GLY A 8 30.16 -35.10 -48.29
CA GLY A 8 31.16 -34.09 -48.64
C GLY A 8 32.26 -34.05 -47.58
N ALA A 9 33.51 -34.14 -48.05
CA ALA A 9 34.72 -34.34 -47.26
C ALA A 9 35.03 -33.22 -46.24
N MET A 10 35.59 -33.63 -45.10
CA MET A 10 36.22 -32.76 -44.09
C MET A 10 37.70 -32.52 -44.45
N PRO A 11 38.20 -31.27 -44.47
CA PRO A 11 39.62 -31.03 -44.28
C PRO A 11 39.92 -30.84 -42.78
N ALA A 12 40.92 -31.58 -42.31
CA ALA A 12 41.55 -31.39 -41.01
C ALA A 12 42.12 -29.97 -40.90
N VAL A 13 41.77 -29.24 -39.84
CA VAL A 13 42.45 -28.00 -39.47
C VAL A 13 43.06 -28.11 -38.08
N ARG A 14 44.27 -27.59 -38.03
CA ARG A 14 45.33 -27.76 -37.04
C ARG A 14 44.97 -27.26 -35.64
N SER A 15 45.53 -27.94 -34.65
CA SER A 15 45.63 -27.52 -33.25
C SER A 15 46.27 -26.13 -33.14
N GLY A 16 45.50 -25.16 -32.66
CA GLY A 16 45.96 -23.84 -32.21
C GLY A 16 46.08 -23.79 -30.67
N PRO A 17 46.87 -22.86 -30.10
CA PRO A 17 47.29 -22.90 -28.71
C PRO A 17 46.13 -22.62 -27.74
N GLN A 18 46.12 -23.34 -26.61
CA GLN A 18 45.22 -23.11 -25.48
C GLN A 18 45.40 -21.69 -24.92
N VAL A 19 44.35 -20.88 -25.04
CA VAL A 19 44.17 -19.64 -24.27
C VAL A 19 43.67 -20.02 -22.87
N PRO A 20 44.26 -19.50 -21.79
CA PRO A 20 43.80 -19.82 -20.44
C PRO A 20 42.39 -19.22 -20.22
N PHE A 21 41.50 -20.05 -19.68
CA PHE A 21 40.17 -19.66 -19.24
C PHE A 21 40.30 -18.60 -18.15
N ARG A 22 40.06 -17.33 -18.53
CA ARG A 22 39.92 -16.23 -17.57
C ARG A 22 38.54 -16.37 -16.95
N SER A 23 38.49 -16.87 -15.72
CA SER A 23 37.27 -16.87 -14.91
C SER A 23 36.83 -15.43 -14.67
N GLU A 24 35.88 -14.95 -15.47
CA GLU A 24 35.14 -13.72 -15.16
C GLU A 24 34.20 -14.02 -13.99
N SER A 25 34.69 -13.74 -12.78
CA SER A 25 33.83 -13.51 -11.63
C SER A 25 33.01 -12.25 -11.92
N GLY A 26 31.80 -12.45 -12.45
CA GLY A 26 30.77 -11.41 -12.54
C GLY A 26 30.55 -10.77 -11.17
N PRO A 27 30.10 -9.50 -11.12
CA PRO A 27 29.93 -8.81 -9.84
C PRO A 27 28.96 -9.61 -8.98
N ALA A 28 29.45 -10.04 -7.82
CA ALA A 28 28.61 -10.63 -6.78
C ALA A 28 27.48 -9.63 -6.53
N MET A 29 26.26 -10.05 -6.84
CA MET A 29 25.05 -9.29 -6.58
C MET A 29 25.06 -8.96 -5.10
N ALA A 30 25.32 -7.69 -4.78
CA ALA A 30 25.23 -7.19 -3.42
C ALA A 30 23.87 -7.65 -2.85
N PRO A 31 23.79 -8.06 -1.58
CA PRO A 31 22.51 -8.37 -0.98
C PRO A 31 21.58 -7.18 -1.23
N PRO A 32 20.31 -7.40 -1.61
CA PRO A 32 19.38 -6.30 -1.79
C PRO A 32 19.48 -5.44 -0.53
N GLY A 33 19.81 -4.15 -0.71
CA GLY A 33 19.81 -3.19 0.38
C GLY A 33 18.51 -3.34 1.17
N PRO A 34 18.50 -3.06 2.48
CA PRO A 34 17.36 -3.36 3.35
C PRO A 34 16.08 -2.91 2.65
N ALA A 35 15.24 -3.88 2.29
CA ALA A 35 14.01 -3.62 1.57
C ALA A 35 13.29 -2.50 2.30
N ALA A 36 12.91 -1.44 1.57
CA ALA A 36 12.24 -0.30 2.16
C ALA A 36 11.15 -0.81 3.10
N PRO A 37 11.05 -0.29 4.34
CA PRO A 37 10.10 -0.82 5.28
C PRO A 37 8.72 -0.81 4.65
N CYS A 38 8.07 -1.98 4.61
CA CYS A 38 6.76 -2.11 4.00
C CYS A 38 5.75 -2.55 5.04
N LEU A 39 4.79 -1.66 5.28
CA LEU A 39 3.60 -1.91 6.07
C LEU A 39 2.77 -3.00 5.40
N ARG A 40 2.66 -4.17 6.03
CA ARG A 40 1.96 -5.36 5.50
C ARG A 40 1.39 -6.22 6.61
N SER A 41 0.36 -7.00 6.29
CA SER A 41 -0.23 -7.96 7.24
C SER A 41 0.68 -9.16 7.50
N ALA A 42 0.60 -9.73 8.70
CA ALA A 42 1.19 -11.03 9.01
C ALA A 42 0.27 -12.18 8.58
N ASN A 43 0.84 -13.27 8.05
CA ASN A 43 0.08 -14.46 7.66
C ASN A 43 0.11 -15.53 8.77
N THR A 44 -0.52 -15.22 9.91
CA THR A 44 -0.51 -16.08 11.11
C THR A 44 -1.48 -17.25 11.03
N ARG A 45 -2.53 -17.15 10.19
CA ARG A 45 -3.67 -18.08 10.09
C ARG A 45 -4.47 -18.25 11.40
N GLU A 46 -4.21 -17.41 12.39
CA GLU A 46 -4.96 -17.37 13.64
C GLU A 46 -6.18 -16.46 13.46
N LEU A 47 -7.38 -17.04 13.47
CA LEU A 47 -8.64 -16.31 13.25
C LEU A 47 -8.82 -15.24 14.33
N SER A 48 -9.22 -14.04 13.91
CA SER A 48 -9.58 -12.92 14.78
C SER A 48 -10.87 -12.32 14.25
N GLU A 49 -11.96 -12.53 14.98
CA GLU A 49 -13.26 -11.96 14.65
C GLU A 49 -13.35 -10.54 15.23
N VAL A 50 -13.60 -9.57 14.35
CA VAL A 50 -13.65 -8.16 14.73
C VAL A 50 -14.95 -7.55 14.23
N VAL A 51 -15.63 -6.78 15.07
CA VAL A 51 -16.78 -5.99 14.66
C VAL A 51 -16.33 -4.60 14.23
N PHE A 52 -16.49 -4.30 12.94
CA PHE A 52 -16.24 -2.97 12.39
C PHE A 52 -17.47 -2.11 12.61
N ASN A 53 -17.38 -1.11 13.50
CA ASN A 53 -18.48 -0.21 13.85
C ASN A 53 -18.25 1.15 13.20
N ASN A 54 -19.02 1.47 12.17
CA ASN A 54 -19.00 2.79 11.58
C ASN A 54 -19.76 3.79 12.46
N ARG A 55 -19.04 4.48 13.36
CA ARG A 55 -19.55 5.58 14.18
C ARG A 55 -19.41 6.95 13.51
N SER A 56 -19.07 6.98 12.22
CA SER A 56 -19.00 8.20 11.43
C SER A 56 -20.30 8.43 10.63
N PRO A 57 -20.55 9.67 10.17
CA PRO A 57 -21.64 9.95 9.24
C PRO A 57 -21.29 9.60 7.79
N ARG A 58 -20.07 9.09 7.51
CA ARG A 58 -19.60 8.78 6.17
C ARG A 58 -19.90 7.34 5.78
N ALA A 59 -20.03 7.09 4.49
CA ALA A 59 -19.94 5.73 3.95
C ALA A 59 -18.47 5.31 3.99
N VAL A 60 -18.14 4.25 4.71
CA VAL A 60 -16.76 3.85 4.98
C VAL A 60 -16.37 2.69 4.09
N LEU A 61 -15.21 2.81 3.43
CA LEU A 61 -14.52 1.79 2.67
C LEU A 61 -13.42 1.15 3.54
N PRO A 62 -13.61 -0.07 4.06
CA PRO A 62 -12.55 -0.79 4.74
C PRO A 62 -11.50 -1.27 3.73
N ILE A 63 -10.23 -1.14 4.10
CA ILE A 63 -9.11 -1.53 3.25
C ILE A 63 -8.16 -2.39 4.07
N TRP A 64 -7.98 -3.63 3.64
CA TRP A 64 -6.98 -4.54 4.19
C TRP A 64 -5.66 -4.34 3.46
N VAL A 65 -4.55 -4.27 4.19
CA VAL A 65 -3.22 -4.26 3.59
C VAL A 65 -2.75 -5.71 3.50
N ASP A 66 -2.66 -6.27 2.29
CA ASP A 66 -2.33 -7.69 2.12
C ASP A 66 -0.88 -8.05 2.53
N PHE A 67 -0.51 -9.31 2.31
CA PHE A 67 0.81 -9.82 2.67
C PHE A 67 1.95 -9.19 1.84
N GLU A 68 1.62 -8.59 0.69
CA GLU A 68 2.56 -7.88 -0.16
C GLU A 68 2.53 -6.35 0.08
N GLY A 69 1.76 -5.88 1.07
CA GLY A 69 1.63 -4.45 1.38
C GLY A 69 0.67 -3.70 0.45
N ARG A 70 -0.14 -4.41 -0.34
CA ARG A 70 -1.06 -3.81 -1.32
C ARG A 70 -2.46 -3.64 -0.72
N PRO A 71 -3.16 -2.53 -1.02
CA PRO A 71 -4.50 -2.31 -0.52
C PRO A 71 -5.52 -3.24 -1.19
N ARG A 72 -6.35 -3.90 -0.39
CA ARG A 72 -7.49 -4.72 -0.80
C ARG A 72 -8.78 -4.14 -0.24
N TYR A 73 -9.67 -3.75 -1.14
CA TYR A 73 -10.91 -3.06 -0.82
C TYR A 73 -12.01 -4.05 -0.44
N TYR A 74 -12.73 -3.75 0.64
CA TYR A 74 -13.87 -4.52 1.10
C TYR A 74 -15.18 -3.76 0.89
N PRO A 75 -16.34 -4.43 0.99
CA PRO A 75 -17.63 -3.77 0.80
C PRO A 75 -17.85 -2.60 1.78
N VAL A 76 -18.45 -1.54 1.25
CA VAL A 76 -18.71 -0.31 1.99
C VAL A 76 -19.65 -0.54 3.18
N LEU A 77 -19.28 0.03 4.32
CA LEU A 77 -20.09 0.13 5.52
C LEU A 77 -20.93 1.41 5.46
N ARG A 78 -22.25 1.26 5.62
CA ARG A 78 -23.15 2.43 5.66
C ARG A 78 -22.90 3.26 6.93
N PRO A 79 -23.21 4.57 6.91
CA PRO A 79 -23.14 5.40 8.11
C PRO A 79 -23.89 4.75 9.27
N ARG A 80 -23.34 4.83 10.49
CA ARG A 80 -23.99 4.34 11.72
C ARG A 80 -24.31 2.84 11.73
N THR A 81 -23.57 2.02 10.98
CA THR A 81 -23.76 0.55 10.92
C THR A 81 -22.54 -0.23 11.40
N GLY A 82 -22.76 -1.49 11.81
CA GLY A 82 -21.70 -2.42 12.17
C GLY A 82 -21.65 -3.63 11.22
N ARG A 83 -20.48 -4.27 11.10
CA ARG A 83 -20.29 -5.53 10.38
C ARG A 83 -19.26 -6.41 11.07
N ILE A 84 -19.59 -7.69 11.24
CA ILE A 84 -18.64 -8.71 11.69
C ILE A 84 -17.68 -9.03 10.54
N MET A 85 -16.39 -9.02 10.84
CA MET A 85 -15.32 -9.29 9.90
C MET A 85 -14.46 -10.42 10.41
N HIS A 86 -14.30 -11.46 9.59
CA HIS A 86 -13.37 -12.55 9.85
C HIS A 86 -11.99 -12.13 9.36
N SER A 87 -11.18 -11.63 10.29
CA SER A 87 -9.80 -11.23 10.04
C SER A 87 -8.85 -12.28 10.65
N TYR A 88 -7.55 -12.03 10.59
CA TYR A 88 -6.55 -12.86 11.25
C TYR A 88 -5.59 -12.01 12.06
N ARG A 89 -4.97 -12.61 13.08
CA ARG A 89 -4.00 -11.92 13.94
C ARG A 89 -2.89 -11.29 13.11
N GLY A 90 -2.63 -10.01 13.36
CA GLY A 90 -1.61 -9.22 12.65
C GLY A 90 -2.06 -8.67 11.31
N HIS A 91 -3.33 -8.84 10.92
CA HIS A 91 -3.88 -8.16 9.75
C HIS A 91 -4.03 -6.66 10.00
N LEU A 92 -3.60 -5.87 9.01
CA LEU A 92 -3.62 -4.42 9.05
C LEU A 92 -4.81 -3.87 8.25
N TRP A 93 -5.56 -2.98 8.87
CA TRP A 93 -6.73 -2.35 8.30
C TRP A 93 -6.67 -0.84 8.44
N LEU A 94 -7.13 -0.14 7.40
CA LEU A 94 -7.40 1.28 7.43
C LEU A 94 -8.78 1.57 6.81
N PHE A 95 -9.33 2.73 7.11
CA PHE A 95 -10.70 3.06 6.79
C PHE A 95 -10.76 4.41 6.07
N ARG A 96 -11.47 4.45 4.94
CA ARG A 96 -11.56 5.64 4.08
C ARG A 96 -13.00 6.02 3.81
N ASP A 97 -13.25 7.29 3.50
CA ASP A 97 -14.52 7.70 2.93
C ASP A 97 -14.64 7.05 1.53
N ALA A 98 -15.74 6.36 1.29
CA ALA A 98 -15.92 5.58 0.06
C ALA A 98 -16.01 6.46 -1.21
N GLY A 99 -16.38 7.74 -1.06
CA GLY A 99 -16.49 8.68 -2.18
C GLY A 99 -15.23 9.52 -2.36
N THR A 100 -14.63 9.99 -1.26
CA THR A 100 -13.52 10.97 -1.33
C THR A 100 -12.15 10.40 -1.00
N HIS A 101 -12.08 9.17 -0.48
CA HIS A 101 -10.86 8.57 0.06
C HIS A 101 -10.25 9.33 1.26
N ASP A 102 -11.00 10.26 1.87
CA ASP A 102 -10.57 10.93 3.10
C ASP A 102 -10.28 9.89 4.20
N GLY A 103 -9.22 10.12 4.99
CA GLY A 103 -8.86 9.26 6.11
C GLY A 103 -9.90 9.26 7.22
N LEU A 104 -10.27 8.07 7.72
CA LEU A 104 -10.98 7.91 8.98
C LEU A 104 -10.06 7.27 10.02
N LEU A 105 -10.38 7.52 11.29
CA LEU A 105 -9.71 6.87 12.40
C LEU A 105 -10.47 5.62 12.82
N VAL A 106 -9.74 4.65 13.32
CA VAL A 106 -10.23 3.44 13.95
C VAL A 106 -9.63 3.36 15.34
N ASN A 107 -10.47 3.29 16.37
CA ASN A 107 -10.03 3.33 17.77
C ASN A 107 -9.07 4.51 18.07
N ARG A 108 -9.31 5.66 17.43
CA ARG A 108 -8.48 6.89 17.48
C ARG A 108 -7.09 6.78 16.83
N GLN A 109 -6.85 5.77 16.00
CA GLN A 109 -5.61 5.57 15.25
C GLN A 109 -5.89 5.49 13.75
N GLU A 110 -4.88 5.68 12.90
CA GLU A 110 -5.04 5.56 11.44
C GLU A 110 -5.03 4.09 10.96
N LEU A 111 -4.43 3.21 11.75
CA LEU A 111 -4.26 1.80 11.46
C LEU A 111 -4.86 0.94 12.56
N PHE A 112 -5.57 -0.10 12.17
CA PHE A 112 -6.06 -1.13 13.07
C PHE A 112 -5.30 -2.43 12.83
N VAL A 113 -4.83 -3.06 13.90
CA VAL A 113 -4.22 -4.38 13.87
C VAL A 113 -5.20 -5.37 14.48
N ALA A 114 -5.62 -6.36 13.70
CA ALA A 114 -6.48 -7.42 14.21
C ALA A 114 -5.69 -8.30 15.19
N ALA A 115 -6.29 -8.57 16.35
CA ALA A 115 -5.72 -9.43 17.38
C ALA A 115 -6.85 -10.20 18.10
N PRO A 116 -6.60 -11.38 18.66
CA PRO A 116 -7.64 -12.21 19.30
C PRO A 116 -8.35 -11.52 20.48
N ASP A 117 -7.65 -10.63 21.18
CA ASP A 117 -8.13 -9.86 22.33
C ASP A 117 -8.91 -8.59 21.90
N VAL A 118 -8.85 -8.20 20.63
CA VAL A 118 -9.47 -6.99 20.10
C VAL A 118 -10.70 -7.34 19.27
N SER A 119 -11.87 -7.25 19.89
CA SER A 119 -13.15 -7.61 19.25
C SER A 119 -13.85 -6.46 18.51
N LYS A 120 -13.39 -5.21 18.67
CA LYS A 120 -14.07 -4.02 18.14
C LYS A 120 -13.13 -3.05 17.45
N ALA A 121 -13.55 -2.58 16.29
CA ALA A 121 -12.94 -1.50 15.53
C ALA A 121 -13.96 -0.37 15.36
N ASP A 122 -13.90 0.63 16.24
CA ASP A 122 -14.77 1.79 16.20
C ASP A 122 -14.22 2.85 15.26
N ILE A 123 -14.89 3.03 14.13
CA ILE A 123 -14.47 3.93 13.06
C ILE A 123 -15.12 5.30 13.26
N THR A 124 -14.31 6.34 13.35
CA THR A 124 -14.71 7.71 13.67
C THR A 124 -14.14 8.71 12.69
N LEU A 125 -14.82 9.85 12.53
CA LEU A 125 -14.28 10.99 11.79
C LEU A 125 -13.13 11.61 12.61
N PRO A 126 -11.95 11.87 12.03
CA PRO A 126 -10.93 12.67 12.70
C PRO A 126 -11.38 14.12 12.87
N VAL A 127 -10.73 14.82 13.77
CA VAL A 127 -10.80 16.29 13.83
C VAL A 127 -9.87 16.82 12.75
N PHE A 128 -10.42 17.05 11.56
CA PHE A 128 -9.68 17.68 10.46
C PHE A 128 -9.28 19.11 10.84
N THR A 129 -8.15 19.56 10.33
CA THR A 129 -7.82 20.98 10.35
C THR A 129 -8.88 21.77 9.57
N LEU A 130 -9.07 23.04 9.90
CA LEU A 130 -10.01 23.90 9.16
C LEU A 130 -9.66 23.93 7.66
N LYS A 131 -8.37 23.95 7.34
CA LYS A 131 -7.86 23.93 5.97
C LYS A 131 -8.29 22.68 5.20
N GLU A 132 -8.02 21.48 5.74
CA GLU A 132 -8.44 20.21 5.13
C GLU A 132 -9.95 20.13 4.97
N ARG A 133 -10.70 20.59 5.98
CA ARG A 133 -12.15 20.59 5.90
C ARG A 133 -12.67 21.51 4.80
N CYS A 134 -12.10 22.70 4.64
CA CYS A 134 -12.41 23.60 3.53
C CYS A 134 -12.09 22.96 2.18
N LEU A 135 -10.92 22.33 2.03
CA LEU A 135 -10.54 21.61 0.80
C LEU A 135 -11.55 20.51 0.45
N GLN A 136 -11.97 19.70 1.44
CA GLN A 136 -13.00 18.66 1.24
C GLN A 136 -14.31 19.24 0.72
N VAL A 137 -14.76 20.37 1.29
CA VAL A 137 -16.01 21.03 0.87
C VAL A 137 -15.86 21.58 -0.55
N VAL A 138 -14.77 22.28 -0.86
CA VAL A 138 -14.53 22.82 -2.21
C VAL A 138 -14.47 21.71 -3.26
N ARG A 139 -13.78 20.60 -2.97
CA ARG A 139 -13.71 19.41 -3.86
C ARG A 139 -15.07 18.76 -4.12
N SER A 140 -16.04 18.95 -3.22
CA SER A 140 -17.41 18.44 -3.38
C SER A 140 -18.31 19.36 -4.21
N LEU A 141 -17.99 20.65 -4.27
CA LEU A 141 -18.79 21.68 -4.93
C LEU A 141 -18.25 22.06 -6.32
N VAL A 142 -16.95 21.94 -6.52
CA VAL A 142 -16.25 22.40 -7.73
C VAL A 142 -15.69 21.21 -8.50
N ARG A 143 -15.84 21.21 -9.83
CA ARG A 143 -15.25 20.17 -10.67
C ARG A 143 -13.74 20.33 -10.73
N PRO A 144 -12.96 19.22 -10.87
CA PRO A 144 -11.50 19.31 -10.87
C PRO A 144 -10.92 20.23 -11.95
N GLY A 145 -11.51 20.26 -13.14
CA GLY A 145 -11.08 21.15 -14.23
C GLY A 145 -11.35 22.64 -13.98
N ASP A 146 -12.15 22.98 -12.98
CA ASP A 146 -12.52 24.36 -12.64
C ASP A 146 -11.76 24.91 -11.43
N TYR A 147 -10.92 24.11 -10.76
CA TYR A 147 -10.17 24.57 -9.58
C TYR A 147 -9.34 25.82 -9.85
N ARG A 148 -8.66 25.88 -11.00
CA ARG A 148 -7.80 27.00 -11.42
C ARG A 148 -8.57 28.27 -11.82
N LYS A 149 -9.91 28.22 -11.83
CA LYS A 149 -10.80 29.37 -12.09
C LYS A 149 -11.27 30.05 -10.80
N LEU A 150 -11.04 29.43 -9.65
CA LEU A 150 -11.40 30.00 -8.35
C LEU A 150 -10.50 31.21 -8.05
N ASP A 151 -11.05 32.28 -7.50
CA ASP A 151 -10.25 33.46 -7.12
C ASP A 151 -9.58 33.25 -5.76
N ILE A 152 -8.55 32.39 -5.73
CA ILE A 152 -7.79 32.02 -4.53
C ILE A 152 -6.28 32.00 -4.79
N VAL A 153 -5.49 31.96 -3.71
CA VAL A 153 -4.03 31.94 -3.78
C VAL A 153 -3.53 30.69 -4.53
N ARG A 154 -2.47 30.87 -5.34
CA ARG A 154 -1.96 29.83 -6.25
C ARG A 154 -1.62 28.50 -5.57
N SER A 155 -1.05 28.55 -4.36
CA SER A 155 -0.70 27.36 -3.59
C SER A 155 -1.92 26.48 -3.28
N LEU A 156 -3.10 27.07 -3.08
CA LEU A 156 -4.32 26.33 -2.77
C LEU A 156 -4.85 25.51 -3.95
N TYR A 157 -4.48 25.86 -5.19
CA TYR A 157 -4.85 25.02 -6.34
C TYR A 157 -4.15 23.67 -6.30
N GLU A 158 -2.86 23.66 -6.01
CA GLU A 158 -2.06 22.43 -5.89
C GLU A 158 -2.61 21.57 -4.75
N GLU A 159 -3.00 22.20 -3.65
CA GLU A 159 -3.66 21.51 -2.54
C GLU A 159 -5.04 20.96 -2.91
N LEU A 160 -5.85 21.67 -3.70
CA LEU A 160 -7.15 21.16 -4.16
C LEU A 160 -6.98 19.95 -5.10
N GLU A 161 -5.96 20.00 -5.96
CA GLU A 161 -5.58 18.94 -6.91
C GLU A 161 -5.02 17.70 -6.21
N ASP A 162 -4.26 17.87 -5.12
CA ASP A 162 -3.68 16.77 -4.34
C ASP A 162 -4.72 16.04 -3.47
N ARG A 163 -5.50 15.17 -4.12
CA ARG A 163 -6.54 14.37 -3.46
C ARG A 163 -5.96 13.32 -2.49
N PRO A 164 -6.74 12.91 -1.47
CA PRO A 164 -6.36 11.81 -0.60
C PRO A 164 -6.07 10.55 -1.42
N ASP A 165 -4.93 9.91 -1.17
CA ASP A 165 -4.48 8.71 -1.86
C ASP A 165 -3.99 7.66 -0.86
N VAL A 166 -4.56 6.45 -0.97
CA VAL A 166 -4.27 5.36 -0.04
C VAL A 166 -2.80 4.92 -0.10
N LYS A 167 -2.18 4.95 -1.28
CA LYS A 167 -0.78 4.51 -1.42
C LYS A 167 0.18 5.52 -0.80
N LYS A 168 -0.06 6.82 -0.99
CA LYS A 168 0.70 7.89 -0.32
C LYS A 168 0.64 7.73 1.19
N ASP A 169 -0.55 7.49 1.73
CA ASP A 169 -0.72 7.31 3.17
C ASP A 169 -0.08 6.03 3.69
N LEU A 170 -0.17 4.92 2.96
CA LEU A 170 0.53 3.68 3.32
C LEU A 170 2.04 3.86 3.35
N GLN A 171 2.60 4.62 2.40
CA GLN A 171 4.03 4.95 2.38
C GLN A 171 4.42 5.80 3.59
N ARG A 172 3.66 6.88 3.87
CA ARG A 172 3.87 7.73 5.05
C ARG A 172 3.86 6.91 6.34
N LEU A 173 2.79 6.14 6.57
CA LEU A 173 2.63 5.28 7.75
C LEU A 173 3.76 4.25 7.89
N SER A 174 4.26 3.73 6.77
CA SER A 174 5.37 2.77 6.77
C SER A 174 6.67 3.39 7.25
N VAL A 175 6.95 4.64 6.84
CA VAL A 175 8.12 5.40 7.29
C VAL A 175 8.01 5.73 8.77
N GLU A 176 6.89 6.35 9.20
CA GLU A 176 6.63 6.73 10.60
C GLU A 176 6.79 5.53 11.55
N ARG A 177 6.20 4.38 11.19
CA ARG A 177 6.32 3.15 11.99
C ARG A 177 7.76 2.65 12.09
N SER A 178 8.54 2.82 11.03
CA SER A 178 9.93 2.34 11.00
C SER A 178 10.87 3.23 11.79
N GLU A 179 10.60 4.53 11.79
CA GLU A 179 11.32 5.50 12.64
C GLU A 179 11.04 5.22 14.11
N MET A 180 9.76 5.06 14.50
CA MET A 180 9.37 4.70 15.85
C MET A 180 10.06 3.41 16.35
N LEU A 181 10.08 2.35 15.53
CA LEU A 181 10.75 1.10 15.89
C LEU A 181 12.27 1.24 16.03
N ARG A 182 12.90 2.15 15.27
CA ARG A 182 14.35 2.41 15.41
C ARG A 182 14.66 3.18 16.69
N GLU A 183 13.82 4.14 17.05
CA GLU A 183 13.96 4.90 18.29
C GLU A 183 13.77 4.02 19.52
N GLU A 184 12.81 3.09 19.50
CA GLU A 184 12.60 2.11 20.58
C GLU A 184 13.78 1.15 20.79
N ILE A 185 14.56 0.84 19.75
CA ILE A 185 15.74 -0.04 19.85
C ILE A 185 16.96 0.70 20.44
N LEU A 186 16.96 2.03 20.37
CA LEU A 186 18.08 2.87 20.85
C LEU A 186 17.93 3.30 22.32
N HIS A 187 16.82 2.95 22.98
CA HIS A 187 16.51 3.25 24.38
C HIS A 187 16.38 1.97 25.22
#